data_AF-A0A3D0NHB5-F1
#
_entry.id   AF-A0A3D0NHB5-F1
#
_cell.length_a   1.000
_cell.length_b   1.000
_cell.length_c   1.000
_cell.angle_alpha   90.00
_cell.angle_beta   90.00
_cell.angle_gamma   90.00
#
_symmetry.space_group_name_H-M   'P 1'
#
loop_
_entity.id
_entity.type
_entity.pdbx_description
1 polymer ?
#
loop_
_entity_poly.entity_id
_entity_poly.type
_entity_poly.pdbx_seq_one_letter_code
_entity_poly.pdbx_strand_id
1 'polypeptide(L)'
;SDCDGELLRQVAVEDDLLLARLEKNRDAAFQACCELLEERQIENVLLDVEQLFDGSSLYFYFLGDVSDELETLTSALAVRYDSQVQFSQFAEAVIAGCGPDCGTESAAGNCGEGGCSTCALAKACH
;
A
#
# COMPACT_ATOMS: atom_id res chain seq x y z
N SER A 1 -11.99 -25.49 20.41
CA SER A 1 -12.48 -24.11 20.39
C SER A 1 -13.08 -23.86 19.03
N ASP A 2 -14.40 -23.83 18.94
CA ASP A 2 -15.09 -23.47 17.70
C ASP A 2 -15.08 -21.95 17.58
N CYS A 3 -14.38 -21.44 16.58
CA CYS A 3 -14.56 -20.08 16.11
C CYS A 3 -15.79 -20.09 15.19
N ASP A 4 -16.99 -20.14 15.77
CA ASP A 4 -18.24 -20.06 15.01
C ASP A 4 -18.47 -18.61 14.55
N GLY A 5 -17.93 -18.28 13.38
CA GLY A 5 -18.25 -17.05 12.67
C GLY A 5 -19.49 -17.22 11.79
N GLU A 6 -20.47 -16.33 11.91
CA GLU A 6 -21.64 -16.29 11.02
C GLU A 6 -21.30 -15.51 9.74
N LEU A 7 -21.54 -16.13 8.57
CA LEU A 7 -21.36 -15.46 7.28
C LEU A 7 -22.50 -14.45 7.06
N LEU A 8 -22.18 -13.16 7.15
CA LEU A 8 -23.17 -12.08 7.04
C LEU A 8 -23.62 -11.82 5.59
N ARG A 9 -22.71 -11.94 4.61
CA ARG A 9 -22.97 -11.66 3.19
C ARG A 9 -21.92 -12.29 2.28
N GLN A 10 -22.34 -12.78 1.11
CA GLN A 10 -21.44 -13.18 0.03
C GLN A 10 -21.12 -11.99 -0.89
N VAL A 11 -19.91 -12.00 -1.47
CA VAL A 11 -19.55 -11.07 -2.56
C VAL A 11 -20.52 -11.23 -3.72
N ALA A 12 -21.03 -10.11 -4.23
CA ALA A 12 -21.95 -10.04 -5.35
C ALA A 12 -21.24 -9.51 -6.60
N VAL A 13 -21.86 -9.68 -7.77
CA VAL A 13 -21.30 -9.23 -9.07
C VAL A 13 -21.10 -7.71 -9.07
N GLU A 14 -21.95 -6.96 -8.38
CA GLU A 14 -21.80 -5.51 -8.23
C GLU A 14 -20.54 -5.13 -7.45
N ASP A 15 -20.15 -5.94 -6.45
CA ASP A 15 -18.90 -5.73 -5.70
C ASP A 15 -17.68 -5.97 -6.62
N ASP A 16 -17.72 -7.01 -7.48
CA ASP A 16 -16.66 -7.29 -8.45
C ASP A 16 -16.50 -6.14 -9.47
N LEU A 17 -17.62 -5.61 -9.95
CA LEU A 17 -17.62 -4.46 -10.87
C LEU A 17 -17.09 -3.18 -10.20
N LEU A 18 -17.41 -2.98 -8.92
CA LEU A 18 -16.85 -1.89 -8.12
C LEU A 18 -15.34 -2.04 -7.99
N LEU A 19 -14.86 -3.22 -7.59
CA LEU A 19 -13.43 -3.51 -7.44
C LEU A 19 -12.67 -3.28 -8.75
N ALA A 20 -13.18 -3.80 -9.87
CA ALA A 20 -12.57 -3.60 -11.19
C ALA A 20 -12.48 -2.11 -11.57
N ARG A 21 -13.47 -1.30 -11.17
CA ARG A 21 -13.42 0.15 -11.38
C ARG A 21 -12.37 0.83 -10.50
N LEU A 22 -12.27 0.44 -9.23
CA LEU A 22 -11.28 0.98 -8.30
C LEU A 22 -9.86 0.65 -8.76
N GLU A 23 -9.61 -0.60 -9.17
CA GLU A 23 -8.32 -1.04 -9.71
C GLU A 23 -7.96 -0.28 -10.99
N LYS A 24 -8.90 -0.14 -11.93
CA LYS A 24 -8.65 0.61 -13.17
C LYS A 24 -8.26 2.06 -12.90
N ASN A 25 -8.94 2.71 -11.97
CA ASN A 25 -8.66 4.10 -11.62
C ASN A 25 -7.31 4.24 -10.91
N ARG A 26 -7.01 3.31 -9.99
CA ARG A 26 -5.71 3.21 -9.33
C ARG A 26 -4.57 3.10 -10.35
N ASP A 27 -4.67 2.14 -11.27
CA ASP A 27 -3.64 1.89 -12.27
C ASP A 27 -3.43 3.11 -13.19
N ALA A 28 -4.53 3.76 -13.59
CA ALA A 28 -4.47 4.98 -14.39
C ALA A 28 -3.81 6.14 -13.62
N ALA A 29 -4.06 6.28 -12.32
CA ALA A 29 -3.44 7.30 -11.48
C ALA A 29 -1.96 7.01 -11.20
N PHE A 30 -1.61 5.75 -10.95
CA PHE A 30 -0.23 5.31 -10.79
C PHE A 30 0.59 5.65 -12.03
N GLN A 31 0.11 5.24 -13.21
CA GLN A 31 0.84 5.47 -14.45
C GLN A 31 0.98 6.96 -14.77
N ALA A 32 -0.08 7.75 -14.60
CA ALA A 32 -0.01 9.20 -14.81
C ALA A 32 0.98 9.88 -13.86
N CYS A 33 1.11 9.39 -12.62
CA CYS A 33 2.09 9.92 -11.68
C CYS A 33 3.52 9.58 -12.10
N CYS A 34 3.79 8.33 -12.47
CA CYS A 34 5.11 7.92 -13.00
C CYS A 34 5.53 8.76 -14.21
N GLU A 35 4.62 8.94 -15.18
CA GLU A 35 4.89 9.76 -16.37
C GLU A 35 5.25 11.20 -15.99
N LEU A 36 4.54 11.82 -15.05
CA LEU A 36 4.82 13.17 -14.58
C LEU A 36 6.15 13.30 -13.82
N LEU A 37 6.52 12.29 -13.02
CA LEU A 37 7.81 12.27 -12.31
C LEU A 37 8.96 12.25 -13.32
N GLU A 38 8.85 11.41 -14.36
CA GLU A 38 9.84 11.32 -15.44
C GLU A 38 9.93 12.63 -16.24
N GLU A 39 8.79 13.19 -16.67
CA GLU A 39 8.74 14.44 -17.45
C GLU A 39 9.36 15.63 -16.72
N ARG A 40 9.22 15.68 -15.39
CA ARG A 40 9.73 16.76 -14.54
C ARG A 40 11.10 16.46 -13.92
N GLN A 41 11.65 15.27 -14.20
CA GLN A 41 12.94 14.81 -13.64
C GLN A 41 12.96 14.82 -12.09
N ILE A 42 11.84 14.46 -11.47
CA ILE A 42 11.71 14.35 -10.02
C ILE A 42 12.21 12.97 -9.60
N GLU A 43 13.20 12.91 -8.71
CA GLU A 43 13.88 11.65 -8.32
C GLU A 43 13.11 10.82 -7.28
N ASN A 44 11.99 11.33 -6.76
CA ASN A 44 11.16 10.59 -5.80
C ASN A 44 10.60 9.29 -6.39
N VAL A 45 10.58 8.24 -5.59
CA VAL A 45 10.08 6.91 -6.00
C VAL A 45 8.63 6.75 -5.52
N LEU A 46 7.69 6.61 -6.46
CA LEU A 46 6.33 6.18 -6.17
C LEU A 46 6.31 4.69 -5.85
N LEU A 47 5.86 4.34 -4.64
CA LEU A 47 5.72 2.96 -4.19
C LEU A 47 4.37 2.37 -4.60
N ASP A 48 3.29 3.09 -4.34
CA ASP A 48 1.94 2.61 -4.62
C ASP A 48 0.93 3.76 -4.71
N VAL A 49 -0.23 3.44 -5.28
CA VAL A 49 -1.44 4.28 -5.27
C VAL A 49 -2.59 3.46 -4.71
N GLU A 50 -3.40 4.06 -3.84
CA GLU A 50 -4.62 3.42 -3.32
C GLU A 50 -5.84 4.30 -3.64
N GLN A 51 -6.90 3.68 -4.17
CA GLN A 51 -8.21 4.32 -4.23
C GLN A 51 -9.10 3.77 -3.11
N LEU A 52 -9.58 4.66 -2.24
CA LEU A 52 -10.50 4.25 -1.18
C LEU A 52 -11.87 3.85 -1.75
N PHE A 53 -12.60 3.04 -1.00
CA PHE A 53 -13.95 2.59 -1.35
C PHE A 53 -15.00 3.71 -1.41
N ASP A 54 -14.66 4.92 -0.96
CA ASP A 54 -15.51 6.10 -1.17
C ASP A 54 -15.60 6.51 -2.66
N GLY A 55 -14.73 5.94 -3.51
CA GLY A 55 -14.71 6.13 -4.95
C GLY A 55 -14.15 7.47 -5.40
N SER A 56 -13.74 8.33 -4.45
CA SER A 56 -13.17 9.64 -4.74
C SER A 56 -11.76 9.79 -4.19
N SER A 57 -11.42 9.26 -3.02
CA SER A 57 -10.11 9.52 -2.42
C SER A 57 -9.00 8.67 -3.05
N LEU A 58 -7.87 9.30 -3.37
CA LEU A 58 -6.68 8.66 -3.91
C LEU A 58 -5.47 9.01 -3.04
N TYR A 59 -4.71 8.01 -2.66
CA TYR A 59 -3.51 8.13 -1.83
C TYR A 59 -2.30 7.73 -2.65
N PHE A 60 -1.24 8.54 -2.60
CA PHE A 60 0.02 8.27 -3.28
C PHE A 60 1.10 8.05 -2.21
N TYR A 61 1.74 6.89 -2.25
CA TYR A 61 2.79 6.52 -1.32
C TYR A 61 4.15 6.69 -1.97
N PHE A 62 5.00 7.52 -1.41
CA PHE A 62 6.35 7.76 -1.90
C PHE A 62 7.39 7.26 -0.90
N LEU A 63 8.54 6.83 -1.42
CA LEU A 63 9.69 6.51 -0.59
C LEU A 63 10.49 7.78 -0.29
N GLY A 64 10.80 7.99 0.98
CA GLY A 64 11.62 9.11 1.45
C GLY A 64 10.84 10.42 1.61
N ASP A 65 11.57 11.53 1.70
CA ASP A 65 10.98 12.84 1.95
C ASP A 65 10.24 13.39 0.72
N VAL A 66 9.08 13.99 0.99
CA VAL A 66 8.28 14.68 -0.03
C VAL A 66 8.86 16.09 -0.21
N SER A 67 9.29 16.40 -1.44
CA SER A 67 9.72 17.74 -1.83
C SER A 67 8.51 18.64 -2.14
N ASP A 68 8.66 19.96 -2.03
CA ASP A 68 7.61 20.93 -2.37
C ASP A 68 7.10 20.78 -3.82
N GLU A 69 7.99 20.34 -4.73
CA GLU A 69 7.65 20.07 -6.13
C GLU A 69 6.75 18.85 -6.27
N LEU A 70 7.01 17.80 -5.48
CA LEU A 70 6.18 16.60 -5.43
C LEU A 70 4.79 16.89 -4.84
N GLU A 71 4.70 17.74 -3.82
CA GLU A 71 3.43 18.18 -3.25
C GLU A 71 2.58 18.95 -4.29
N THR A 72 3.23 19.81 -5.07
CA THR A 72 2.56 20.55 -6.16
C THR A 72 2.05 19.60 -7.26
N LEU A 73 2.86 18.60 -7.64
CA LEU A 73 2.51 17.61 -8.65
C LEU A 73 1.30 16.77 -8.22
N THR A 74 1.35 16.22 -7.02
CA THR A 74 0.31 15.34 -6.48
C THR A 74 -0.99 16.08 -6.21
N SER A 75 -0.95 17.37 -5.85
CA SER A 75 -2.14 18.24 -5.79
C SER A 75 -2.79 18.43 -7.17
N ALA A 76 -2.00 18.59 -8.23
CA ALA A 76 -2.53 18.66 -9.59
C ALA A 76 -3.17 17.32 -10.05
N LEU A 77 -2.60 16.19 -9.63
CA LEU A 77 -3.21 14.87 -9.83
C LEU A 77 -4.50 14.74 -9.03
N ALA A 78 -4.53 15.18 -7.77
CA ALA A 78 -5.72 15.16 -6.91
C ALA A 78 -6.94 15.78 -7.61
N VAL A 79 -6.74 16.98 -8.18
CA VAL A 79 -7.77 17.71 -8.94
C VAL A 79 -8.20 16.95 -10.21
N ARG A 80 -7.26 16.36 -10.95
CA ARG A 80 -7.54 15.63 -12.19
C ARG A 80 -8.43 14.41 -11.98
N TYR A 81 -8.31 13.75 -10.84
CA TYR A 81 -9.08 12.56 -10.50
C TYR A 81 -10.28 12.84 -9.58
N ASP A 82 -10.62 14.13 -9.35
CA ASP A 82 -11.69 14.58 -8.44
C ASP A 82 -11.57 13.92 -7.04
N SER A 83 -10.33 13.90 -6.56
CA SER A 83 -9.89 13.10 -5.42
C SER A 83 -9.23 13.94 -4.34
N GLN A 84 -9.48 13.60 -3.07
CA GLN A 84 -8.73 14.17 -1.95
C GLN A 84 -7.44 13.34 -1.77
N VAL A 85 -6.28 14.00 -1.86
CA VAL A 85 -4.97 13.38 -1.63
C VAL A 85 -4.51 13.68 -0.21
N GLN A 86 -4.16 12.65 0.55
CA GLN A 86 -3.41 12.79 1.80
C GLN A 86 -2.13 11.97 1.72
N PHE A 87 -1.05 12.51 2.28
CA PHE A 87 0.26 11.88 2.30
C PHE A 87 0.43 11.04 3.56
N SER A 88 1.01 9.85 3.40
CA SER A 88 1.53 9.07 4.53
C SER A 88 3.02 8.87 4.32
N GLN A 89 3.83 9.41 5.24
CA GLN A 89 5.26 9.09 5.30
C GLN A 89 5.39 7.66 5.83
N PHE A 90 5.77 6.71 4.98
CA PHE A 90 6.07 5.35 5.42
C PHE A 90 7.58 5.14 5.45
N ALA A 91 8.26 5.65 6.48
CA ALA A 91 9.58 5.15 6.88
C ALA A 91 10.08 5.76 8.20
N GLU A 92 9.83 5.12 9.34
CA GLU A 92 10.80 5.15 10.46
C GLU A 92 10.91 3.82 11.23
N ALA A 93 10.49 2.69 10.65
CA ALA A 93 10.59 1.39 11.33
C ALA A 93 10.92 0.19 10.42
N VAL A 94 11.64 0.41 9.31
CA VAL A 94 12.20 -0.72 8.52
C VAL A 94 13.62 -1.09 8.99
N ILE A 95 14.26 -0.28 9.82
CA ILE A 95 15.61 -0.55 10.35
C ILE A 95 15.57 -1.42 11.62
N ALA A 96 14.42 -1.50 12.30
CA ALA A 96 14.18 -2.53 13.30
C ALA A 96 13.43 -3.70 12.63
N GLY A 97 14.14 -4.42 11.76
CA GLY A 97 13.75 -5.78 11.45
C GLY A 97 13.49 -6.55 12.74
N CYS A 98 12.62 -7.56 12.65
CA CYS A 98 12.41 -8.64 13.62
C CYS A 98 13.64 -8.75 14.54
N GLY A 99 13.52 -8.27 15.79
CA GLY A 99 14.67 -8.05 16.69
C GLY A 99 15.56 -9.29 16.80
N PRO A 100 16.80 -9.16 17.33
CA PRO A 100 17.89 -10.14 17.19
C PRO A 100 17.60 -11.57 17.65
N ASP A 101 16.46 -11.83 18.27
CA ASP A 101 16.03 -13.11 18.82
C ASP A 101 14.79 -13.71 18.14
N CYS A 102 14.38 -13.17 16.99
CA CYS A 102 13.26 -13.74 16.29
C CYS A 102 13.64 -15.07 15.64
N GLY A 103 13.16 -16.17 16.24
CA GLY A 103 13.49 -17.55 15.87
C GLY A 103 14.46 -18.27 16.81
N THR A 104 14.87 -17.67 17.94
CA THR A 104 15.62 -18.39 18.99
C THR A 104 14.69 -18.91 20.07
N GLU A 105 15.07 -20.01 20.72
CA GLU A 105 14.33 -20.66 21.80
C GLU A 105 14.14 -19.76 23.04
N SER A 106 14.91 -18.67 23.17
CA SER A 106 14.69 -17.65 24.21
C SER A 106 13.48 -16.73 23.95
N ALA A 107 12.90 -16.74 22.75
CA ALA A 107 11.65 -16.04 22.44
C ALA A 107 10.40 -16.93 22.59
N ALA A 108 10.52 -18.11 23.20
CA ALA A 108 9.45 -19.12 23.34
C ALA A 108 8.32 -18.75 24.33
N GLY A 109 8.06 -17.45 24.53
CA GLY A 109 7.04 -16.96 25.46
C GLY A 109 6.01 -16.01 24.86
N ASN A 110 6.18 -15.54 23.61
CA ASN A 110 5.23 -14.55 23.06
C ASN A 110 4.94 -14.68 21.55
N CYS A 111 5.23 -15.83 20.96
CA CYS A 111 4.76 -16.22 19.63
C CYS A 111 3.59 -17.22 19.79
N GLY A 112 2.38 -16.69 20.00
CA GLY A 112 1.16 -17.48 19.89
C GLY A 112 0.99 -18.05 18.47
N GLU A 113 0.34 -19.21 18.37
CA GLU A 113 0.08 -19.95 17.13
C GLU A 113 -0.47 -19.07 16.00
N GLY A 114 0.40 -18.66 15.08
CA GLY A 114 0.05 -17.78 13.97
C GLY A 114 1.28 -17.11 13.37
N GLY A 115 2.30 -17.90 13.05
CA GLY A 115 3.54 -17.42 12.45
C GLY A 115 3.29 -16.67 11.14
N CYS A 116 3.96 -15.53 10.99
CA CYS A 116 3.88 -14.64 9.84
C CYS A 116 4.24 -15.39 8.55
N SER A 117 3.26 -15.57 7.67
CA SER A 117 3.34 -16.34 6.42
C SER A 117 4.10 -15.63 5.29
N THR A 118 4.83 -14.54 5.57
CA THR A 118 5.51 -13.72 4.56
C THR A 118 6.98 -14.07 4.32
N CYS A 119 7.56 -15.08 4.99
CA CYS A 119 9.00 -15.38 4.88
C CYS A 119 9.40 -16.45 3.86
N ALA A 120 8.53 -16.85 2.93
CA ALA A 120 8.86 -17.89 1.92
C ALA A 120 9.52 -17.38 0.63
N LEU A 121 10.02 -16.14 0.56
CA LEU A 121 10.63 -15.58 -0.67
C LEU A 121 12.15 -15.39 -0.61
N ALA A 122 12.85 -15.83 0.44
CA ALA A 122 14.29 -15.59 0.58
C ALA A 122 15.21 -16.78 0.20
N LYS A 123 14.71 -17.88 -0.39
CA LYS A 123 15.55 -19.04 -0.76
C LYS A 123 15.23 -19.71 -2.11
N ALA A 124 14.82 -18.94 -3.11
CA ALA A 124 14.74 -19.43 -4.50
C ALA A 124 15.60 -18.60 -5.46
N CYS A 125 16.90 -18.48 -5.14
CA CYS A 125 17.94 -18.16 -6.12
C CYS A 125 19.16 -19.05 -5.80
N HIS A 126 19.22 -20.22 -6.43
CA HIS A 126 20.48 -20.91 -6.70
C HIS A 126 20.36 -21.78 -7.95
#